data_AF-A0A1I4Y6F4-F1
#
_entry.id   AF-A0A1I4Y6F4-F1
#
_cell.length_a   1.000
_cell.length_b   1.000
_cell.length_c   1.000
_cell.angle_alpha   90.00
_cell.angle_beta   90.00
_cell.angle_gamma   90.00
#
_symmetry.space_group_name_H-M   'P 1'
#
loop_
_entity.id
_entity.type
_entity.pdbx_description
1 polymer ?
#
loop_
_entity_poly.entity_id
_entity_poly.type
_entity_poly.pdbx_seq_one_letter_code
_entity_poly.pdbx_strand_id
1 'polypeptide(L)'
;MGNPRSVVSRRGFMGGVGAGGLALGASLVGHSEKAAAASVIDVSKVTTPVSSVQALPNAYYLSKVRLETGFVEESRAWLDRPVITRTRTELKTLRIADGKVAEIMDAAPAGSSDAPVYDAQGQLMLPTFRDMHIHLDKSFYGGPWEATLPTQHGRADRVAQEKELLPKLLPVAEERTAAMIRLMHSQGTTVCRSHCNVDPVSKLGNLEHLKTSLERSKGTLESAIIIFPQHGLLASDSVGLMREALKSGGVGYVGGVDPTSFDRDMEKSVDTTVQLATDFNVGIDIHIHEPRATAIPAFNRFMDHVEKNKQLQGKVTFSHAYALAELSKEELKDIVARMKALGITLASGVPLGKGAMPLREVHEAGVNVICGTDSVMDWWNSFGNCDILQKAQEIARLQYASTEYEISRALGYATGFVTPLDDKGQQVWPKAGDEASFNLLPASCSAEAVARLPARNAVFHKGRLVHGAVPAA
;
A
#
# COMPACT_ATOMS: atom_id res chain seq x y z
N MET A 1 -4.66 44.76 32.95
CA MET A 1 -4.80 44.90 34.42
C MET A 1 -5.91 43.95 34.84
N GLY A 2 -5.82 43.00 35.76
CA GLY A 2 -4.79 42.53 36.68
C GLY A 2 -5.49 41.69 37.76
N ASN A 3 -5.26 40.38 37.79
CA ASN A 3 -5.48 39.39 38.88
C ASN A 3 -6.92 39.20 39.47
N PRO A 4 -7.27 38.05 40.11
CA PRO A 4 -6.53 37.49 41.27
C PRO A 4 -6.35 35.96 41.35
N ARG A 5 -5.39 35.60 42.22
CA ARG A 5 -5.04 34.29 42.77
C ARG A 5 -6.15 33.69 43.65
N SER A 6 -6.19 32.37 43.82
CA SER A 6 -5.93 31.72 45.13
C SER A 6 -5.86 30.19 45.04
N VAL A 7 -5.02 29.64 45.91
CA VAL A 7 -4.66 28.23 46.10
C VAL A 7 -5.55 27.64 47.20
N VAL A 8 -5.98 26.37 47.08
CA VAL A 8 -6.53 25.60 48.21
C VAL A 8 -5.87 24.23 48.32
N SER A 9 -5.61 23.87 49.57
CA SER A 9 -4.71 22.85 50.12
C SER A 9 -5.43 21.56 50.55
N ARG A 10 -4.62 20.52 50.79
CA ARG A 10 -4.95 19.17 51.29
C ARG A 10 -5.40 19.13 52.75
N ARG A 11 -6.35 18.22 53.03
CA ARG A 11 -6.56 17.34 54.21
C ARG A 11 -7.63 16.32 53.75
N GLY A 12 -7.56 15.00 53.91
CA GLY A 12 -6.84 14.09 54.80
C GLY A 12 -7.90 13.17 55.43
N PHE A 13 -7.80 11.83 55.30
CA PHE A 13 -8.30 10.90 56.30
C PHE A 13 -7.76 9.47 56.10
N MET A 14 -7.29 8.88 57.20
CA MET A 14 -6.81 7.51 57.35
C MET A 14 -7.97 6.54 57.61
N GLY A 15 -7.78 5.28 57.22
CA GLY A 15 -8.58 4.15 57.70
C GLY A 15 -7.86 2.85 57.35
N GLY A 16 -7.27 2.20 58.35
CA GLY A 16 -6.58 0.92 58.20
C GLY A 16 -7.49 -0.27 58.48
N VAL A 17 -7.12 -1.44 57.95
CA VAL A 17 -7.47 -2.77 58.49
C VAL A 17 -6.28 -3.69 58.22
N GLY A 18 -5.82 -4.39 59.26
CA GLY A 18 -4.63 -5.23 59.22
C GLY A 18 -4.88 -6.70 58.90
N ALA A 19 -3.80 -7.47 58.83
CA ALA A 19 -3.71 -8.86 59.26
C ALA A 19 -2.23 -9.26 59.42
N GLY A 20 -1.92 -9.87 60.56
CA GLY A 20 -0.61 -10.44 60.89
C GLY A 20 -0.28 -11.71 60.10
N GLY A 21 1.01 -12.04 60.06
CA GLY A 21 1.58 -13.07 59.19
C GLY A 21 1.65 -14.49 59.77
N LEU A 22 2.22 -15.39 58.96
CA LEU A 22 3.22 -16.40 59.35
C LEU A 22 3.66 -17.19 58.10
N ALA A 23 4.93 -17.56 58.11
CA ALA A 23 5.70 -18.08 56.99
C ALA A 23 5.48 -19.56 56.70
N LEU A 24 5.74 -19.97 55.46
CA LEU A 24 6.31 -21.28 55.12
C LEU A 24 7.04 -21.18 53.79
N GLY A 25 8.34 -21.48 53.81
CA GLY A 25 9.22 -21.42 52.65
C GLY A 25 9.04 -22.59 51.71
N ALA A 26 9.38 -22.36 50.45
CA ALA A 26 9.86 -23.38 49.54
C ALA A 26 10.75 -22.71 48.49
N SER A 27 11.98 -23.19 48.43
CA SER A 27 13.03 -22.83 47.51
C SER A 27 12.60 -23.09 46.06
N LEU A 28 12.65 -22.06 45.22
CA LEU A 28 12.76 -22.25 43.78
C LEU A 28 13.82 -21.28 43.24
N VAL A 29 14.90 -21.89 42.75
CA VAL A 29 15.97 -21.25 42.00
C VAL A 29 15.34 -20.65 40.74
N GLY A 30 15.01 -19.36 40.81
CA GLY A 30 14.58 -18.58 39.65
C GLY A 30 15.77 -18.35 38.75
N HIS A 31 15.90 -19.16 37.71
CA HIS A 31 16.69 -18.80 36.54
C HIS A 31 16.16 -17.46 36.04
N SER A 32 16.98 -16.41 36.15
CA SER A 32 16.73 -15.17 35.44
C SER A 32 16.96 -15.44 33.96
N GLU A 33 15.96 -16.01 33.28
CA GLU A 33 15.85 -15.86 31.84
C GLU A 33 15.63 -14.37 31.60
N LYS A 34 16.73 -13.67 31.32
CA LYS A 34 16.68 -12.44 30.53
C LYS A 34 15.90 -12.84 29.28
N ALA A 35 14.65 -12.38 29.19
CA ALA A 35 13.95 -12.34 27.92
C ALA A 35 14.90 -11.64 26.94
N ALA A 36 15.52 -12.43 26.08
CA ALA A 36 16.32 -11.90 25.00
C ALA A 36 15.35 -11.04 24.20
N ALA A 37 15.54 -9.72 24.27
CA ALA A 37 14.89 -8.80 23.36
C ALA A 37 15.11 -9.39 21.96
N ALA A 38 14.01 -9.71 21.27
CA ALA A 38 14.08 -10.19 19.90
C ALA A 38 15.02 -9.26 19.15
N SER A 39 16.13 -9.82 18.65
CA SER A 39 17.12 -9.04 17.92
C SER A 39 16.40 -8.34 16.79
N VAL A 40 16.44 -7.00 16.79
CA VAL A 40 16.12 -6.18 15.63
C VAL A 40 16.83 -6.83 14.44
N ILE A 41 16.10 -7.08 13.35
CA ILE A 41 16.65 -7.74 12.17
C ILE A 41 17.89 -6.94 11.75
N ASP A 42 19.07 -7.53 11.92
CA ASP A 42 20.32 -6.97 11.43
C ASP A 42 20.33 -7.15 9.90
N VAL A 43 19.74 -6.18 9.19
CA VAL A 43 19.70 -6.20 7.72
C VAL A 43 20.94 -5.61 7.07
N SER A 44 21.98 -5.23 7.85
CA SER A 44 23.22 -4.55 7.42
C SER A 44 24.05 -5.26 6.33
N LYS A 45 23.56 -6.41 5.84
CA LYS A 45 24.16 -7.25 4.79
C LYS A 45 23.16 -7.84 3.80
N VAL A 46 21.87 -7.51 3.87
CA VAL A 46 20.84 -8.17 3.04
C VAL A 46 20.56 -7.37 1.78
N THR A 47 21.44 -7.54 0.79
CA THR A 47 21.37 -6.90 -0.54
C THR A 47 20.57 -7.71 -1.57
N THR A 48 20.04 -8.88 -1.20
CA THR A 48 19.34 -9.84 -2.07
C THR A 48 17.95 -10.23 -1.56
N PRO A 49 17.05 -10.76 -2.43
CA PRO A 49 15.73 -11.26 -2.01
C PRO A 49 15.83 -12.42 -1.02
N VAL A 50 14.77 -12.58 -0.21
CA VAL A 50 14.59 -13.52 0.92
C VAL A 50 15.29 -14.87 0.70
N SER A 51 16.33 -15.16 1.50
CA SER A 51 17.12 -16.41 1.40
C SER A 51 16.42 -17.65 1.96
N SER A 52 15.25 -17.48 2.60
CA SER A 52 14.48 -18.54 3.25
C SER A 52 13.20 -18.95 2.52
N VAL A 53 13.00 -18.53 1.27
CA VAL A 53 11.81 -18.91 0.49
C VAL A 53 12.05 -20.24 -0.20
N GLN A 54 11.11 -21.17 -0.02
CA GLN A 54 11.10 -22.46 -0.68
C GLN A 54 11.10 -22.30 -2.20
N ALA A 55 12.06 -22.94 -2.88
CA ALA A 55 12.08 -22.99 -4.33
C ALA A 55 11.07 -24.02 -4.84
N LEU A 56 10.16 -23.57 -5.71
CA LEU A 56 9.18 -24.42 -6.39
C LEU A 56 9.61 -24.64 -7.85
N PRO A 57 9.28 -25.80 -8.45
CA PRO A 57 9.49 -26.03 -9.88
C PRO A 57 8.59 -25.14 -10.74
N ASN A 58 8.87 -25.05 -12.05
CA ASN A 58 8.07 -24.24 -12.98
C ASN A 58 6.63 -24.75 -13.16
N ALA A 59 6.39 -26.04 -12.89
CA ALA A 59 5.08 -26.65 -12.91
C ALA A 59 4.85 -27.47 -11.63
N TYR A 60 3.73 -27.25 -10.96
CA TYR A 60 3.34 -27.94 -9.73
C TYR A 60 1.83 -27.85 -9.49
N TYR A 61 1.33 -28.67 -8.58
CA TYR A 61 -0.05 -28.59 -8.10
C TYR A 61 -0.10 -27.96 -6.70
N LEU A 62 -1.10 -27.10 -6.47
CA LEU A 62 -1.53 -26.67 -5.15
C LEU A 62 -2.87 -27.32 -4.84
N SER A 63 -2.87 -28.26 -3.91
CA SER A 63 -4.07 -28.94 -3.43
C SER A 63 -4.69 -28.19 -2.25
N LYS A 64 -5.98 -28.43 -1.99
CA LYS A 64 -6.74 -27.85 -0.87
C LYS A 64 -6.67 -26.32 -0.82
N VAL A 65 -6.66 -25.67 -1.97
CA VAL A 65 -6.75 -24.20 -2.08
C VAL A 65 -8.20 -23.81 -1.88
N ARG A 66 -8.49 -22.86 -1.00
CA ARG A 66 -9.86 -22.35 -0.81
C ARG A 66 -10.13 -21.22 -1.79
N LEU A 67 -11.14 -21.41 -2.64
CA LEU A 67 -11.64 -20.40 -3.58
C LEU A 67 -13.07 -19.99 -3.23
N GLU A 68 -13.42 -18.73 -3.48
CA GLU A 68 -14.79 -18.25 -3.37
C GLU A 68 -15.61 -18.66 -4.61
N THR A 69 -16.79 -19.24 -4.39
CA THR A 69 -17.65 -19.76 -5.46
C THR A 69 -19.06 -19.15 -5.47
N GLY A 70 -19.34 -18.23 -4.55
CA GLY A 70 -20.47 -17.30 -4.66
C GLY A 70 -20.98 -16.77 -3.35
N PHE A 71 -22.03 -15.96 -3.40
CA PHE A 71 -22.71 -15.47 -2.20
C PHE A 71 -23.82 -16.41 -1.75
N VAL A 72 -24.11 -16.39 -0.45
CA VAL A 72 -25.28 -17.03 0.12
C VAL A 72 -26.19 -15.96 0.67
N GLU A 73 -27.41 -15.96 0.18
CA GLU A 73 -28.48 -15.08 0.62
C GLU A 73 -29.38 -15.82 1.62
N GLU A 74 -29.77 -15.13 2.68
CA GLU A 74 -30.75 -15.61 3.64
C GLU A 74 -31.95 -14.67 3.67
N SER A 75 -33.14 -15.26 3.74
CA SER A 75 -34.36 -14.56 4.10
C SER A 75 -34.63 -14.80 5.59
N ARG A 76 -34.93 -13.74 6.34
CA ARG A 76 -35.37 -13.84 7.74
C ARG A 76 -36.66 -13.06 7.88
N ALA A 77 -37.54 -13.50 8.78
CA ALA A 77 -38.86 -12.86 8.97
C ALA A 77 -38.79 -11.37 9.34
N TRP A 78 -37.67 -10.92 9.90
CA TRP A 78 -37.41 -9.51 10.28
C TRP A 78 -36.63 -8.72 9.22
N LEU A 79 -36.29 -9.33 8.08
CA LEU A 79 -35.65 -8.65 6.95
C LEU A 79 -36.69 -8.36 5.86
N ASP A 80 -36.66 -7.14 5.32
CA ASP A 80 -37.57 -6.73 4.25
C ASP A 80 -37.30 -7.44 2.91
N ARG A 81 -36.09 -8.01 2.74
CA ARG A 81 -35.63 -8.73 1.55
C ARG A 81 -34.50 -9.71 1.89
N PRO A 82 -34.20 -10.69 1.03
CA PRO A 82 -33.00 -11.51 1.18
C PRO A 82 -31.74 -10.65 1.26
N VAL A 83 -30.80 -11.04 2.11
CA VAL A 83 -29.50 -10.36 2.26
C VAL A 83 -28.36 -11.36 2.17
N ILE A 84 -27.24 -10.93 1.61
CA ILE A 84 -26.00 -11.72 1.61
C ILE A 84 -25.48 -11.81 3.04
N THR A 85 -25.43 -13.01 3.60
CA THR A 85 -24.95 -13.26 4.97
C THR A 85 -23.57 -13.89 5.03
N ARG A 86 -23.16 -14.60 3.98
CA ARG A 86 -21.85 -15.26 3.90
C ARG A 86 -21.40 -15.49 2.46
N THR A 87 -20.11 -15.66 2.28
CA THR A 87 -19.49 -16.13 1.05
C THR A 87 -19.35 -17.65 1.09
N ARG A 88 -19.81 -18.33 0.04
CA ARG A 88 -19.57 -19.76 -0.19
C ARG A 88 -18.15 -19.95 -0.73
N THR A 89 -17.43 -20.90 -0.14
CA THR A 89 -16.11 -21.31 -0.61
C THR A 89 -16.01 -22.80 -0.80
N GLU A 90 -15.11 -23.22 -1.68
CA GLU A 90 -14.82 -24.62 -1.99
C GLU A 90 -13.30 -24.86 -1.97
N LEU A 91 -12.91 -26.09 -1.65
CA LEU A 91 -11.53 -26.52 -1.82
C LEU A 91 -11.32 -27.02 -3.25
N LYS A 92 -10.26 -26.54 -3.89
CA LYS A 92 -9.87 -26.87 -5.26
C LYS A 92 -8.40 -27.27 -5.30
N THR A 93 -8.02 -27.90 -6.40
CA THR A 93 -6.62 -28.14 -6.77
C THR A 93 -6.28 -27.29 -7.99
N LEU A 94 -5.22 -26.51 -7.91
CA LEU A 94 -4.75 -25.65 -9.00
C LEU A 94 -3.47 -26.24 -9.58
N ARG A 95 -3.40 -26.33 -10.91
CA ARG A 95 -2.13 -26.55 -11.62
C ARG A 95 -1.51 -25.20 -11.91
N ILE A 96 -0.32 -24.95 -11.37
CA ILE A 96 0.50 -23.79 -11.72
C ILE A 96 1.54 -24.24 -12.74
N ALA A 97 1.63 -23.54 -13.87
CA ALA A 97 2.65 -23.79 -14.88
C ALA A 97 3.00 -22.51 -15.62
N ASP A 98 4.29 -22.29 -15.89
CA ASP A 98 4.79 -21.15 -16.68
C ASP A 98 4.25 -19.79 -16.22
N GLY A 99 4.14 -19.64 -14.89
CA GLY A 99 3.65 -18.45 -14.22
C GLY A 99 2.15 -18.17 -14.35
N LYS A 100 1.36 -19.16 -14.77
CA LYS A 100 -0.09 -19.09 -14.91
C LYS A 100 -0.81 -20.12 -14.04
N VAL A 101 -2.06 -19.82 -13.70
CA VAL A 101 -3.03 -20.84 -13.26
C VAL A 101 -3.44 -21.62 -14.50
N ALA A 102 -2.78 -22.74 -14.78
CA ALA A 102 -3.02 -23.52 -16.00
C ALA A 102 -4.38 -24.21 -15.96
N GLU A 103 -4.72 -24.81 -14.82
CA GLU A 103 -5.96 -25.57 -14.63
C GLU A 103 -6.50 -25.40 -13.20
N ILE A 104 -7.82 -25.44 -13.06
CA ILE A 104 -8.52 -25.45 -11.77
C ILE A 104 -9.41 -26.69 -11.74
N MET A 105 -9.20 -27.56 -10.76
CA MET A 105 -9.88 -28.85 -10.63
C MET A 105 -10.59 -28.96 -9.28
N ASP A 106 -11.58 -29.84 -9.20
CA ASP A 106 -12.15 -30.26 -7.93
C ASP A 106 -11.08 -30.91 -7.03
N ALA A 107 -11.24 -30.78 -5.72
CA ALA A 107 -10.37 -31.42 -4.76
C ALA A 107 -10.52 -32.94 -4.83
N ALA A 108 -9.66 -33.60 -5.63
CA ALA A 108 -9.58 -35.05 -5.72
C ALA A 108 -8.42 -35.59 -4.86
N PRO A 109 -8.50 -36.86 -4.38
CA PRO A 109 -7.36 -37.56 -3.79
C PRO A 109 -6.20 -37.56 -4.79
N ALA A 110 -4.97 -37.39 -4.31
CA ALA A 110 -3.76 -37.40 -5.14
C ALA A 110 -3.66 -38.72 -5.93
N GLY A 111 -4.11 -38.70 -7.19
CA GLY A 111 -3.76 -39.72 -8.18
C GLY A 111 -2.31 -39.54 -8.62
N SER A 112 -1.86 -40.29 -9.63
CA SER A 112 -0.55 -40.05 -10.24
C SER A 112 -0.51 -38.65 -10.86
N SER A 113 0.14 -37.69 -10.22
CA SER A 113 0.39 -36.37 -10.78
C SER A 113 1.66 -36.38 -11.64
N ASP A 114 1.66 -35.62 -12.72
CA ASP A 114 2.82 -35.39 -13.59
C ASP A 114 3.80 -34.37 -13.01
N ALA A 115 3.47 -33.74 -11.87
CA ALA A 115 4.28 -32.74 -11.18
C ALA A 115 4.12 -32.83 -9.65
N PRO A 116 5.05 -32.25 -8.86
CA PRO A 116 4.95 -32.22 -7.41
C PRO A 116 3.66 -31.56 -6.92
N VAL A 117 3.12 -32.08 -5.81
CA VAL A 117 1.90 -31.57 -5.17
C VAL A 117 2.27 -30.93 -3.84
N TYR A 118 1.80 -29.71 -3.64
CA TYR A 118 1.92 -28.96 -2.38
C TYR A 118 0.53 -28.77 -1.77
N ASP A 119 0.45 -28.76 -0.44
CA ASP A 119 -0.80 -28.61 0.30
C ASP A 119 -0.96 -27.15 0.75
N ALA A 120 -1.99 -26.46 0.24
CA ALA A 120 -2.34 -25.10 0.65
C ALA A 120 -3.10 -25.05 1.99
N GLN A 121 -3.36 -26.21 2.60
CA GLN A 121 -3.93 -26.37 3.94
C GLN A 121 -5.28 -25.66 4.15
N GLY A 122 -6.09 -25.57 3.09
CA GLY A 122 -7.40 -24.91 3.15
C GLY A 122 -7.34 -23.39 3.25
N GLN A 123 -6.17 -22.78 3.01
CA GLN A 123 -5.98 -21.33 3.00
C GLN A 123 -6.73 -20.68 1.83
N LEU A 124 -7.29 -19.50 2.09
CA LEU A 124 -7.95 -18.68 1.08
C LEU A 124 -6.92 -18.12 0.12
N MET A 125 -7.19 -18.30 -1.16
CA MET A 125 -6.45 -17.66 -2.24
C MET A 125 -7.09 -16.32 -2.57
N LEU A 126 -6.31 -15.24 -2.45
CA LEU A 126 -6.70 -13.89 -2.89
C LEU A 126 -5.74 -13.38 -3.97
N PRO A 127 -6.17 -12.45 -4.84
CA PRO A 127 -5.29 -11.85 -5.83
C PRO A 127 -4.06 -11.21 -5.18
N THR A 128 -2.99 -11.01 -5.95
CA THR A 128 -1.83 -10.28 -5.46
C THR A 128 -2.22 -8.86 -5.02
N PHE A 129 -1.58 -8.36 -3.96
CA PHE A 129 -1.78 -6.99 -3.51
C PHE A 129 -0.85 -6.03 -4.25
N ARG A 130 -1.30 -4.79 -4.33
CA ARG A 130 -0.69 -3.74 -5.16
C ARG A 130 -0.50 -2.48 -4.32
N ASP A 131 0.76 -2.10 -4.11
CA ASP A 131 1.10 -0.84 -3.41
C ASP A 131 1.44 0.24 -4.44
N MET A 132 0.45 1.03 -4.82
CA MET A 132 0.53 1.88 -6.00
C MET A 132 0.95 3.32 -5.70
N HIS A 133 1.41 3.58 -4.48
CA HIS A 133 1.94 4.87 -4.05
C HIS A 133 2.82 4.64 -2.80
N ILE A 134 4.13 4.50 -2.99
CA ILE A 134 5.12 4.25 -1.93
C ILE A 134 6.44 4.96 -2.24
N HIS A 135 7.26 5.21 -1.21
CA HIS A 135 8.64 5.70 -1.36
C HIS A 135 9.66 4.63 -0.98
N LEU A 136 10.20 3.90 -1.96
CA LEU A 136 11.23 2.87 -1.72
C LEU A 136 12.66 3.42 -1.65
N ASP A 137 12.88 4.64 -2.14
CA ASP A 137 14.19 5.28 -2.24
C ASP A 137 14.67 5.90 -0.94
N LYS A 138 13.75 6.14 0.00
CA LYS A 138 14.01 6.81 1.27
C LYS A 138 13.17 6.19 2.39
N SER A 139 13.85 5.70 3.42
CA SER A 139 13.21 5.12 4.60
C SER A 139 14.23 4.91 5.72
N PHE A 140 13.77 4.90 6.97
CA PHE A 140 14.53 4.34 8.11
C PHE A 140 14.36 2.83 8.26
N TYR A 141 13.39 2.21 7.58
CA TYR A 141 13.18 0.77 7.64
C TYR A 141 14.40 -0.01 7.16
N GLY A 142 14.75 -1.06 7.92
CA GLY A 142 16.03 -1.75 7.80
C GLY A 142 17.17 -1.07 8.60
N GLY A 143 16.96 0.10 9.15
CA GLY A 143 17.85 0.72 10.13
C GLY A 143 17.30 0.65 11.55
N PRO A 144 17.97 1.33 12.50
CA PRO A 144 17.41 1.64 13.80
C PRO A 144 16.07 2.36 13.69
N TRP A 145 15.17 2.13 14.67
CA TRP A 145 13.90 2.84 14.75
C TRP A 145 14.11 4.32 15.04
N GLU A 146 13.44 5.17 14.25
CA GLU A 146 13.38 6.61 14.45
C GLU A 146 11.94 7.10 14.25
N ALA A 147 11.46 7.90 15.20
CA ALA A 147 10.16 8.55 15.08
C ALA A 147 10.30 9.94 14.45
N THR A 148 9.23 10.41 13.82
CA THR A 148 9.15 11.76 13.26
C THR A 148 9.28 12.81 14.35
N LEU A 149 10.03 13.88 14.05
CA LEU A 149 10.15 15.04 14.93
C LEU A 149 8.89 15.93 14.85
N PRO A 150 8.57 16.70 15.90
CA PRO A 150 7.57 17.77 15.80
C PRO A 150 7.96 18.81 14.73
N THR A 151 6.97 19.41 14.06
CA THR A 151 7.18 20.47 13.06
C THR A 151 6.60 21.80 13.56
N GLN A 152 7.28 22.90 13.28
CA GLN A 152 6.82 24.27 13.52
C GLN A 152 6.31 24.95 12.23
N HIS A 153 6.94 24.65 11.08
CA HIS A 153 6.62 25.21 9.76
C HIS A 153 6.08 24.16 8.78
N GLY A 154 5.56 23.05 9.31
CA GLY A 154 4.93 21.99 8.53
C GLY A 154 5.90 21.28 7.58
N ARG A 155 5.53 21.13 6.29
CA ARG A 155 6.32 20.38 5.30
C ARG A 155 7.69 21.00 5.01
N ALA A 156 7.88 22.31 5.23
CA ALA A 156 9.17 22.96 5.04
C ALA A 156 10.23 22.41 6.01
N ASP A 157 9.86 22.10 7.26
CA ASP A 157 10.76 21.48 8.23
C ASP A 157 11.16 20.06 7.82
N ARG A 158 10.21 19.31 7.22
CA ARG A 158 10.46 17.96 6.69
C ARG A 158 11.48 17.97 5.56
N VAL A 159 11.37 18.94 4.65
CA VAL A 159 12.35 19.15 3.58
C VAL A 159 13.70 19.62 4.12
N ALA A 160 13.74 20.48 5.14
CA ALA A 160 14.99 20.87 5.77
C ALA A 160 15.71 19.67 6.38
N GLN A 161 14.96 18.81 7.10
CA GLN A 161 15.47 17.57 7.67
C GLN A 161 15.93 16.58 6.57
N GLU A 162 15.15 16.43 5.50
CA GLU A 162 15.47 15.59 4.34
C GLU A 162 16.86 15.92 3.76
N LYS A 163 17.17 17.21 3.60
CA LYS A 163 18.47 17.66 3.07
C LYS A 163 19.65 17.23 3.94
N GLU A 164 19.47 17.10 5.25
CA GLU A 164 20.50 16.60 6.17
C GLU A 164 20.59 15.07 6.19
N LEU A 165 19.47 14.38 5.97
CA LEU A 165 19.35 12.93 6.06
C LEU A 165 19.77 12.22 4.77
N LEU A 166 19.34 12.72 3.60
CA LEU A 166 19.58 12.05 2.32
C LEU A 166 21.06 11.68 2.09
N PRO A 167 22.06 12.54 2.35
CA PRO A 167 23.46 12.17 2.19
C PRO A 167 23.91 11.03 3.12
N LYS A 168 23.29 10.90 4.29
CA LYS A 168 23.58 9.83 5.27
C LYS A 168 22.89 8.52 4.90
N LEU A 169 21.73 8.59 4.23
CA LEU A 169 20.94 7.44 3.83
C LEU A 169 21.34 6.86 2.47
N LEU A 170 21.85 7.70 1.58
CA LEU A 170 22.25 7.29 0.23
C LEU A 170 23.20 6.07 0.21
N PRO A 171 24.24 5.98 1.08
CA PRO A 171 25.14 4.81 1.09
C PRO A 171 24.47 3.48 1.46
N VAL A 172 23.30 3.51 2.10
CA VAL A 172 22.54 2.32 2.55
C VAL A 172 21.21 2.15 1.82
N ALA A 173 20.94 2.95 0.78
CA ALA A 173 19.66 2.99 0.09
C ALA A 173 19.25 1.61 -0.46
N GLU A 174 20.14 0.90 -1.17
CA GLU A 174 19.82 -0.42 -1.75
C GLU A 174 19.46 -1.47 -0.70
N GLU A 175 20.14 -1.47 0.44
CA GLU A 175 19.86 -2.41 1.53
C GLU A 175 18.48 -2.15 2.13
N ARG A 176 18.13 -0.88 2.34
CA ARG A 176 16.84 -0.48 2.87
C ARG A 176 15.71 -0.72 1.87
N THR A 177 15.91 -0.41 0.59
CA THR A 177 14.97 -0.79 -0.48
C THR A 177 14.74 -2.30 -0.49
N ALA A 178 15.81 -3.11 -0.40
CA ALA A 178 15.67 -4.57 -0.33
C ALA A 178 14.89 -5.01 0.92
N ALA A 179 15.12 -4.38 2.07
CA ALA A 179 14.34 -4.63 3.29
C ALA A 179 12.85 -4.32 3.09
N MET A 180 12.53 -3.17 2.49
CA MET A 180 11.15 -2.78 2.19
C MET A 180 10.47 -3.74 1.22
N ILE A 181 11.16 -4.22 0.17
CA ILE A 181 10.62 -5.23 -0.75
C ILE A 181 10.31 -6.53 -0.01
N ARG A 182 11.16 -6.96 0.93
CA ARG A 182 10.87 -8.13 1.79
C ARG A 182 9.65 -7.90 2.68
N LEU A 183 9.51 -6.71 3.24
CA LEU A 183 8.33 -6.34 4.03
C LEU A 183 7.07 -6.37 3.16
N MET A 184 7.09 -5.77 1.97
CA MET A 184 5.99 -5.82 1.01
C MET A 184 5.58 -7.26 0.66
N HIS A 185 6.55 -8.13 0.36
CA HIS A 185 6.27 -9.53 0.11
C HIS A 185 5.64 -10.22 1.33
N SER A 186 6.09 -9.92 2.56
CA SER A 186 5.45 -10.46 3.77
C SER A 186 4.02 -9.98 4.00
N GLN A 187 3.65 -8.85 3.41
CA GLN A 187 2.28 -8.30 3.45
C GLN A 187 1.45 -8.66 2.22
N GLY A 188 2.00 -9.45 1.28
CA GLY A 188 1.28 -9.96 0.11
C GLY A 188 1.35 -9.12 -1.15
N THR A 189 2.24 -8.11 -1.16
CA THR A 189 2.41 -7.20 -2.29
C THR A 189 3.47 -7.72 -3.26
N THR A 190 3.10 -7.87 -4.54
CA THR A 190 4.04 -8.20 -5.64
C THR A 190 3.94 -7.25 -6.84
N VAL A 191 3.15 -6.18 -6.70
CA VAL A 191 3.06 -5.08 -7.67
C VAL A 191 3.20 -3.77 -6.91
N CYS A 192 4.03 -2.85 -7.40
CA CYS A 192 4.09 -1.52 -6.82
C CYS A 192 4.37 -0.39 -7.80
N ARG A 193 4.13 0.83 -7.34
CA ARG A 193 4.55 2.05 -8.00
C ARG A 193 5.26 2.93 -6.98
N SER A 194 6.57 3.11 -7.14
CA SER A 194 7.40 3.85 -6.20
C SER A 194 7.72 5.24 -6.74
N HIS A 195 7.47 6.25 -5.91
CA HIS A 195 8.12 7.55 -6.07
C HIS A 195 9.61 7.42 -5.73
N CYS A 196 10.42 8.27 -6.35
CA CYS A 196 11.86 8.32 -6.16
C CYS A 196 12.32 9.77 -6.23
N ASN A 197 12.94 10.26 -5.15
CA ASN A 197 13.44 11.61 -5.08
C ASN A 197 14.48 11.86 -6.18
N VAL A 198 14.28 12.94 -6.94
CA VAL A 198 15.25 13.55 -7.85
C VAL A 198 15.33 15.02 -7.49
N ASP A 199 16.40 15.40 -6.79
CA ASP A 199 16.52 16.71 -6.13
C ASP A 199 17.99 17.15 -6.05
N PRO A 200 18.30 18.41 -5.67
CA PRO A 200 19.67 18.91 -5.68
C PRO A 200 20.65 18.22 -4.70
N VAL A 201 20.14 17.53 -3.67
CA VAL A 201 20.94 16.84 -2.66
C VAL A 201 21.36 15.47 -3.16
N SER A 202 20.39 14.61 -3.50
CA SER A 202 20.66 13.25 -3.99
C SER A 202 21.04 13.21 -5.48
N LYS A 203 20.73 14.27 -6.24
CA LYS A 203 20.81 14.29 -7.71
C LYS A 203 20.05 13.09 -8.29
N LEU A 204 20.75 12.17 -8.95
CA LEU A 204 20.21 10.92 -9.48
C LEU A 204 20.54 9.70 -8.61
N GLY A 205 21.30 9.84 -7.52
CA GLY A 205 21.79 8.71 -6.73
C GLY A 205 20.67 7.82 -6.18
N ASN A 206 19.59 8.42 -5.65
CA ASN A 206 18.41 7.66 -5.19
C ASN A 206 17.80 6.82 -6.35
N LEU A 207 17.72 7.40 -7.55
CA LEU A 207 17.19 6.73 -8.73
C LEU A 207 18.09 5.57 -9.18
N GLU A 208 19.40 5.75 -9.15
CA GLU A 208 20.38 4.71 -9.51
C GLU A 208 20.29 3.51 -8.56
N HIS A 209 20.24 3.75 -7.25
CA HIS A 209 20.09 2.71 -6.24
C HIS A 209 18.73 2.01 -6.33
N LEU A 210 17.64 2.78 -6.52
CA LEU A 210 16.31 2.19 -6.68
C LEU A 210 16.22 1.30 -7.91
N LYS A 211 16.70 1.77 -9.08
CA LYS A 211 16.74 0.96 -10.31
C LYS A 211 17.54 -0.32 -10.11
N THR A 212 18.71 -0.22 -9.49
CA THR A 212 19.56 -1.38 -9.19
C THR A 212 18.82 -2.39 -8.32
N SER A 213 18.09 -1.92 -7.32
CA SER A 213 17.35 -2.78 -6.40
C SER A 213 16.14 -3.43 -7.06
N LEU A 214 15.37 -2.67 -7.86
CA LEU A 214 14.23 -3.18 -8.61
C LEU A 214 14.64 -4.17 -9.70
N GLU A 215 15.76 -3.96 -10.38
CA GLU A 215 16.30 -4.90 -11.36
C GLU A 215 16.66 -6.25 -10.70
N ARG A 216 17.25 -6.24 -9.49
CA ARG A 216 17.49 -7.46 -8.70
C ARG A 216 16.20 -8.16 -8.28
N SER A 217 15.11 -7.41 -8.14
CA SER A 217 13.79 -7.91 -7.70
C SER A 217 12.79 -8.14 -8.83
N LYS A 218 13.14 -7.94 -10.11
CA LYS A 218 12.21 -8.04 -11.25
C LYS A 218 11.51 -9.39 -11.39
N GLY A 219 12.11 -10.45 -10.85
CA GLY A 219 11.53 -11.80 -10.83
C GLY A 219 10.54 -12.06 -9.69
N THR A 220 10.40 -11.13 -8.75
CA THR A 220 9.52 -11.27 -7.56
C THR A 220 8.59 -10.07 -7.35
N LEU A 221 8.88 -8.94 -7.99
CA LEU A 221 8.13 -7.69 -7.86
C LEU A 221 7.99 -7.03 -9.23
N GLU A 222 6.76 -6.80 -9.65
CA GLU A 222 6.45 -5.88 -10.74
C GLU A 222 6.44 -4.45 -10.20
N SER A 223 7.19 -3.54 -10.84
CA SER A 223 7.34 -2.18 -10.32
C SER A 223 7.38 -1.13 -11.42
N ALA A 224 6.92 0.07 -11.10
CA ALA A 224 7.11 1.27 -11.89
C ALA A 224 7.70 2.40 -11.04
N ILE A 225 8.59 3.20 -11.63
CA ILE A 225 9.23 4.34 -10.96
C ILE A 225 8.56 5.64 -11.41
N ILE A 226 8.28 6.51 -10.44
CA ILE A 226 7.95 7.92 -10.64
C ILE A 226 9.13 8.76 -10.14
N ILE A 227 9.75 9.52 -11.03
CA ILE A 227 10.75 10.51 -10.57
C ILE A 227 10.04 11.68 -9.92
N PHE A 228 10.54 12.16 -8.78
CA PHE A 228 9.79 13.05 -7.91
C PHE A 228 10.67 14.18 -7.35
N PRO A 229 10.44 15.44 -7.75
CA PRO A 229 11.16 16.59 -7.22
C PRO A 229 10.55 17.01 -5.88
N GLN A 230 10.82 16.22 -4.83
CA GLN A 230 10.26 16.38 -3.49
C GLN A 230 10.47 17.78 -2.87
N HIS A 231 11.56 18.46 -3.25
CA HIS A 231 11.87 19.82 -2.81
C HIS A 231 11.15 20.92 -3.64
N GLY A 232 10.22 20.56 -4.52
CA GLY A 232 9.55 21.42 -5.50
C GLY A 232 10.28 21.41 -6.84
N LEU A 233 9.55 21.34 -7.97
CA LEU A 233 10.15 21.29 -9.30
C LEU A 233 10.86 22.61 -9.64
N LEU A 234 10.18 23.73 -9.41
CA LEU A 234 10.69 25.08 -9.64
C LEU A 234 11.42 25.61 -8.42
N ALA A 235 10.90 25.35 -7.21
CA ALA A 235 11.48 25.86 -5.98
C ALA A 235 12.91 25.38 -5.72
N SER A 236 13.27 24.20 -6.26
CA SER A 236 14.61 23.62 -6.16
C SER A 236 15.41 23.63 -7.45
N ASP A 237 14.90 24.27 -8.52
CA ASP A 237 15.50 24.29 -9.86
C ASP A 237 15.81 22.87 -10.40
N SER A 238 14.90 21.93 -10.16
CA SER A 238 15.12 20.50 -10.46
C SER A 238 14.77 20.09 -11.88
N VAL A 239 14.27 21.00 -12.74
CA VAL A 239 13.84 20.68 -14.11
C VAL A 239 14.96 20.00 -14.92
N GLY A 240 16.21 20.46 -14.77
CA GLY A 240 17.38 19.85 -15.40
C GLY A 240 17.63 18.41 -14.95
N LEU A 241 17.61 18.17 -13.64
CA LEU A 241 17.79 16.84 -13.03
C LEU A 241 16.66 15.88 -13.42
N MET A 242 15.43 16.35 -13.43
CA MET A 242 14.27 15.57 -13.86
C MET A 242 14.39 15.13 -15.33
N ARG A 243 14.87 16.03 -16.21
CA ARG A 243 15.15 15.71 -17.62
C ARG A 243 16.28 14.71 -17.77
N GLU A 244 17.33 14.81 -16.95
CA GLU A 244 18.43 13.83 -16.92
C GLU A 244 17.93 12.45 -16.46
N ALA A 245 17.13 12.41 -15.41
CA ALA A 245 16.51 11.20 -14.91
C ALA A 245 15.63 10.52 -15.97
N LEU A 246 14.81 11.27 -16.71
CA LEU A 246 14.02 10.72 -17.82
C LEU A 246 14.89 10.17 -18.96
N LYS A 247 15.98 10.88 -19.33
CA LYS A 247 16.94 10.42 -20.35
C LYS A 247 17.63 9.11 -19.95
N SER A 248 17.80 8.85 -18.66
CA SER A 248 18.40 7.60 -18.17
C SER A 248 17.51 6.36 -18.33
N GLY A 249 16.27 6.50 -18.81
CA GLY A 249 15.33 5.39 -19.06
C GLY A 249 14.77 4.74 -17.79
N GLY A 250 13.93 3.70 -17.92
CA GLY A 250 13.43 2.93 -16.77
C GLY A 250 12.53 3.70 -15.80
N VAL A 251 11.97 4.83 -16.23
CA VAL A 251 11.03 5.68 -15.46
C VAL A 251 9.69 5.66 -16.18
N GLY A 252 8.62 5.34 -15.46
CA GLY A 252 7.27 5.24 -16.03
C GLY A 252 6.45 6.52 -15.92
N TYR A 253 6.80 7.39 -14.97
CA TYR A 253 6.04 8.59 -14.64
C TYR A 253 6.96 9.75 -14.24
N VAL A 254 6.54 10.97 -14.56
CA VAL A 254 7.07 12.20 -13.95
C VAL A 254 6.14 12.65 -12.84
N GLY A 255 6.70 13.00 -11.69
CA GLY A 255 5.96 13.57 -10.57
C GLY A 255 6.29 15.03 -10.34
N GLY A 256 5.76 15.54 -9.23
CA GLY A 256 5.88 16.91 -8.75
C GLY A 256 5.08 17.06 -7.46
N VAL A 257 5.27 18.18 -6.76
CA VAL A 257 4.65 18.43 -5.46
C VAL A 257 4.09 19.84 -5.42
N ASP A 258 2.83 19.95 -5.01
CA ASP A 258 2.17 21.21 -4.60
C ASP A 258 2.55 22.43 -5.46
N PRO A 259 2.04 22.51 -6.71
CA PRO A 259 2.45 23.52 -7.69
C PRO A 259 2.33 24.98 -7.22
N THR A 260 1.45 25.26 -6.26
CA THR A 260 1.23 26.61 -5.73
C THR A 260 2.05 26.86 -4.47
N SER A 261 1.92 25.99 -3.46
CA SER A 261 2.47 26.23 -2.13
C SER A 261 3.97 25.92 -2.03
N PHE A 262 4.48 25.00 -2.85
CA PHE A 262 5.91 24.73 -2.95
C PHE A 262 6.54 25.55 -4.07
N ASP A 263 6.06 25.40 -5.30
CA ASP A 263 6.68 26.02 -6.47
C ASP A 263 6.36 27.50 -6.67
N ARG A 264 5.32 28.02 -6.00
CA ARG A 264 4.90 29.44 -6.03
C ARG A 264 4.54 29.99 -7.40
N ASP A 265 4.43 29.11 -8.39
CA ASP A 265 4.03 29.39 -9.77
C ASP A 265 3.34 28.13 -10.33
N MET A 266 2.05 28.01 -9.98
CA MET A 266 1.23 26.84 -10.32
C MET A 266 1.20 26.59 -11.81
N GLU A 267 1.03 27.64 -12.61
CA GLU A 267 0.93 27.53 -14.06
C GLU A 267 2.20 26.96 -14.66
N LYS A 268 3.35 27.57 -14.35
CA LYS A 268 4.64 27.12 -14.86
C LYS A 268 5.02 25.73 -14.36
N SER A 269 4.72 25.40 -13.10
CA SER A 269 5.03 24.09 -12.51
C SER A 269 4.25 22.97 -13.20
N VAL A 270 2.93 23.16 -13.37
CA VAL A 270 2.06 22.21 -14.09
C VAL A 270 2.51 22.08 -15.55
N ASP A 271 2.71 23.19 -16.26
CA ASP A 271 3.10 23.17 -17.67
C ASP A 271 4.44 22.48 -17.89
N THR A 272 5.41 22.73 -17.00
CA THR A 272 6.73 22.09 -17.09
C THR A 272 6.63 20.60 -16.82
N THR A 273 5.83 20.18 -15.83
CA THR A 273 5.58 18.76 -15.54
C THR A 273 4.92 18.06 -16.74
N VAL A 274 3.91 18.69 -17.34
CA VAL A 274 3.25 18.19 -18.55
C VAL A 274 4.23 18.10 -19.71
N GLN A 275 5.04 19.13 -19.94
CA GLN A 275 6.04 19.12 -21.01
C GLN A 275 7.05 17.98 -20.84
N LEU A 276 7.55 17.75 -19.62
CA LEU A 276 8.43 16.61 -19.33
C LEU A 276 7.74 15.27 -19.61
N ALA A 277 6.48 15.11 -19.24
CA ALA A 277 5.73 13.89 -19.52
C ALA A 277 5.59 13.64 -21.03
N THR A 278 5.26 14.68 -21.79
CA THR A 278 5.05 14.58 -23.24
C THR A 278 6.34 14.41 -24.02
N ASP A 279 7.42 15.10 -23.63
CA ASP A 279 8.74 15.00 -24.27
C ASP A 279 9.28 13.57 -24.22
N PHE A 280 8.97 12.82 -23.16
CA PHE A 280 9.50 11.49 -22.89
C PHE A 280 8.44 10.38 -22.98
N ASN A 281 7.19 10.70 -23.33
CA ASN A 281 6.06 9.78 -23.42
C ASN A 281 5.87 8.91 -22.16
N VAL A 282 5.93 9.54 -20.99
CA VAL A 282 5.68 8.92 -19.68
C VAL A 282 4.36 9.42 -19.07
N GLY A 283 3.85 8.75 -18.04
CA GLY A 283 2.69 9.23 -17.29
C GLY A 283 3.02 10.38 -16.33
N ILE A 284 2.00 10.92 -15.67
CA ILE A 284 2.15 11.91 -14.60
C ILE A 284 1.59 11.33 -13.31
N ASP A 285 2.32 11.44 -12.21
CA ASP A 285 1.83 11.11 -10.87
C ASP A 285 2.22 12.23 -9.89
N ILE A 286 1.30 13.16 -9.67
CA ILE A 286 1.55 14.44 -8.99
C ILE A 286 1.01 14.42 -7.57
N HIS A 287 1.85 14.79 -6.60
CA HIS A 287 1.42 15.00 -5.22
C HIS A 287 0.74 16.36 -5.08
N ILE A 288 -0.53 16.36 -4.66
CA ILE A 288 -1.27 17.60 -4.40
C ILE A 288 -1.91 17.47 -3.01
N HIS A 289 -1.20 18.00 -2.02
CA HIS A 289 -1.63 18.11 -0.61
C HIS A 289 -2.28 19.46 -0.30
N GLU A 290 -2.34 20.31 -1.32
CA GLU A 290 -2.77 21.69 -1.20
C GLU A 290 -4.23 21.79 -0.71
N PRO A 291 -4.57 22.88 0.01
CA PRO A 291 -5.96 23.15 0.36
C PRO A 291 -6.77 23.42 -0.90
N ARG A 292 -8.09 23.30 -0.79
CA ARG A 292 -9.02 23.47 -1.91
C ARG A 292 -8.77 24.72 -2.76
N ALA A 293 -8.48 25.87 -2.14
CA ALA A 293 -8.31 27.14 -2.85
C ALA A 293 -7.19 27.11 -3.91
N THR A 294 -6.17 26.27 -3.74
CA THR A 294 -5.04 26.17 -4.69
C THR A 294 -4.97 24.82 -5.40
N ALA A 295 -5.48 23.75 -4.80
CA ALA A 295 -5.57 22.44 -5.44
C ALA A 295 -6.52 22.40 -6.64
N ILE A 296 -7.71 23.01 -6.53
CA ILE A 296 -8.72 22.97 -7.62
C ILE A 296 -8.21 23.65 -8.90
N PRO A 297 -7.59 24.85 -8.85
CA PRO A 297 -6.92 25.43 -10.02
C PRO A 297 -5.85 24.50 -10.63
N ALA A 298 -5.04 23.85 -9.81
CA ALA A 298 -4.01 22.92 -10.29
C ALA A 298 -4.61 21.69 -10.98
N PHE A 299 -5.63 21.05 -10.38
CA PHE A 299 -6.35 19.93 -11.01
C PHE A 299 -6.95 20.33 -12.36
N ASN A 300 -7.61 21.50 -12.41
CA ASN A 300 -8.22 21.99 -13.64
C ASN A 300 -7.17 22.22 -14.73
N ARG A 301 -6.01 22.79 -14.40
CA ARG A 301 -4.94 23.00 -15.38
C ARG A 301 -4.37 21.69 -15.91
N PHE A 302 -4.14 20.69 -15.06
CA PHE A 302 -3.75 19.35 -15.53
C PHE A 302 -4.81 18.75 -16.46
N MET A 303 -6.09 18.83 -16.09
CA MET A 303 -7.19 18.31 -16.90
C MET A 303 -7.34 19.05 -18.24
N ASP A 304 -7.14 20.37 -18.27
CA ASP A 304 -7.11 21.17 -19.52
C ASP A 304 -6.02 20.67 -20.48
N HIS A 305 -4.85 20.30 -19.94
CA HIS A 305 -3.77 19.70 -20.73
C HIS A 305 -4.13 18.31 -21.26
N VAL A 306 -4.77 17.47 -20.45
CA VAL A 306 -5.23 16.14 -20.87
C VAL A 306 -6.31 16.22 -21.95
N GLU A 307 -7.22 17.20 -21.86
CA GLU A 307 -8.24 17.46 -22.89
C GLU A 307 -7.61 17.81 -24.24
N LYS A 308 -6.55 18.63 -24.22
CA LYS A 308 -5.83 19.09 -25.41
C LYS A 308 -4.83 18.07 -25.94
N ASN A 309 -4.38 17.12 -25.12
CA ASN A 309 -3.35 16.16 -25.48
C ASN A 309 -3.77 14.71 -25.21
N LYS A 310 -4.18 14.03 -26.29
CA LYS A 310 -4.59 12.62 -26.26
C LYS A 310 -3.52 11.65 -25.76
N GLN A 311 -2.23 12.02 -25.81
CA GLN A 311 -1.16 11.16 -25.28
C GLN A 311 -1.20 11.02 -23.75
N LEU A 312 -1.82 11.99 -23.06
CA LEU A 312 -1.93 12.03 -21.59
C LEU A 312 -3.24 11.41 -21.07
N GLN A 313 -4.21 11.14 -21.96
CA GLN A 313 -5.50 10.57 -21.58
C GLN A 313 -5.28 9.19 -20.92
N GLY A 314 -5.82 9.00 -19.72
CA GLY A 314 -5.60 7.77 -18.95
C GLY A 314 -4.24 7.64 -18.25
N LYS A 315 -3.35 8.64 -18.32
CA LYS A 315 -1.97 8.57 -17.83
C LYS A 315 -1.63 9.57 -16.71
N VAL A 316 -2.62 10.25 -16.15
CA VAL A 316 -2.42 11.23 -15.08
C VAL A 316 -3.05 10.73 -13.78
N THR A 317 -2.26 10.70 -12.72
CA THR A 317 -2.66 10.39 -11.36
C THR A 317 -2.55 11.63 -10.48
N PHE A 318 -3.62 11.95 -9.75
CA PHE A 318 -3.59 12.90 -8.65
C PHE A 318 -3.38 12.13 -7.34
N SER A 319 -2.21 12.29 -6.74
CA SER A 319 -1.84 11.67 -5.47
C SER A 319 -2.26 12.54 -4.29
N HIS A 320 -2.87 11.89 -3.29
CA HIS A 320 -3.53 12.45 -2.11
C HIS A 320 -4.81 13.22 -2.41
N ALA A 321 -4.70 14.31 -3.17
CA ALA A 321 -5.79 15.20 -3.56
C ALA A 321 -6.72 15.58 -2.39
N TYR A 322 -6.15 15.91 -1.22
CA TYR A 322 -6.92 16.10 0.03
C TYR A 322 -8.07 17.11 -0.08
N ALA A 323 -7.92 18.12 -0.95
CA ALA A 323 -8.95 19.08 -1.29
C ALA A 323 -10.30 18.47 -1.72
N LEU A 324 -10.32 17.25 -2.27
CA LEU A 324 -11.57 16.58 -2.65
C LEU A 324 -12.47 16.29 -1.44
N ALA A 325 -11.91 16.09 -0.24
CA ALA A 325 -12.69 15.92 0.99
C ALA A 325 -13.34 17.23 1.48
N GLU A 326 -12.91 18.38 0.97
CA GLU A 326 -13.43 19.71 1.31
C GLU A 326 -14.52 20.19 0.32
N LEU A 327 -14.87 19.39 -0.67
CA LEU A 327 -15.85 19.74 -1.69
C LEU A 327 -17.29 19.50 -1.20
N SER A 328 -18.21 20.34 -1.64
CA SER A 328 -19.64 19.99 -1.58
C SER A 328 -19.93 18.81 -2.51
N LYS A 329 -21.09 18.18 -2.36
CA LYS A 329 -21.48 17.03 -3.18
C LYS A 329 -21.56 17.39 -4.66
N GLU A 330 -22.08 18.57 -4.96
CA GLU A 330 -22.22 19.08 -6.32
C GLU A 330 -20.84 19.30 -6.97
N GLU A 331 -19.92 19.93 -6.25
CA GLU A 331 -18.56 20.19 -6.74
C GLU A 331 -17.74 18.91 -6.91
N LEU A 332 -17.88 17.98 -5.96
CA LEU A 332 -17.25 16.67 -6.05
C LEU A 332 -17.77 15.92 -7.29
N LYS A 333 -19.09 15.89 -7.50
CA LYS A 333 -19.71 15.27 -8.66
C LYS A 333 -19.15 15.84 -9.97
N ASP A 334 -19.05 17.17 -10.07
CA ASP A 334 -18.58 17.84 -11.29
C ASP A 334 -17.10 17.52 -11.58
N ILE A 335 -16.22 17.64 -10.58
CA ILE A 335 -14.79 17.35 -10.78
C ILE A 335 -14.54 15.87 -11.06
N VAL A 336 -15.26 14.96 -10.37
CA VAL A 336 -15.13 13.51 -10.56
C VAL A 336 -15.65 13.09 -11.93
N ALA A 337 -16.74 13.69 -12.42
CA ALA A 337 -17.22 13.46 -13.78
C ALA A 337 -16.17 13.85 -14.84
N ARG A 338 -15.48 14.97 -14.63
CA ARG A 338 -14.37 15.40 -15.49
C ARG A 338 -13.17 14.46 -15.40
N MET A 339 -12.76 14.09 -14.19
CA MET A 339 -11.69 13.10 -13.97
C MET A 339 -11.98 11.78 -14.70
N LYS A 340 -13.20 11.26 -14.60
CA LYS A 340 -13.64 10.06 -15.30
C LYS A 340 -13.52 10.20 -16.82
N ALA A 341 -14.05 11.28 -17.39
CA ALA A 341 -14.04 11.52 -18.84
C ALA A 341 -12.61 11.55 -19.41
N LEU A 342 -11.65 12.01 -18.62
CA LEU A 342 -10.24 12.14 -19.00
C LEU A 342 -9.37 10.93 -18.60
N GLY A 343 -9.94 9.97 -17.87
CA GLY A 343 -9.20 8.83 -17.34
C GLY A 343 -8.17 9.22 -16.26
N ILE A 344 -8.44 10.29 -15.50
CA ILE A 344 -7.61 10.64 -14.35
C ILE A 344 -7.75 9.55 -13.28
N THR A 345 -6.64 9.17 -12.65
CA THR A 345 -6.61 8.27 -11.50
C THR A 345 -6.46 9.08 -10.21
N LEU A 346 -7.15 8.66 -9.14
CA LEU A 346 -6.93 9.16 -7.79
C LEU A 346 -6.08 8.16 -7.00
N ALA A 347 -4.94 8.60 -6.45
CA ALA A 347 -4.15 7.81 -5.51
C ALA A 347 -4.33 8.31 -4.07
N SER A 348 -4.42 7.40 -3.11
CA SER A 348 -4.59 7.77 -1.70
C SER A 348 -3.82 6.86 -0.73
N GLY A 349 -3.13 7.49 0.23
CA GLY A 349 -2.60 6.84 1.43
C GLY A 349 -3.64 6.61 2.54
N VAL A 350 -4.92 6.91 2.28
CA VAL A 350 -6.04 6.79 3.23
C VAL A 350 -5.77 7.57 4.53
N PRO A 351 -5.74 8.92 4.49
CA PRO A 351 -5.42 9.71 5.67
C PRO A 351 -6.47 9.50 6.77
N LEU A 352 -6.04 9.03 7.95
CA LEU A 352 -6.91 8.93 9.13
C LEU A 352 -6.93 10.28 9.87
N GLY A 353 -8.13 10.71 10.31
CA GLY A 353 -8.30 11.89 11.18
C GLY A 353 -8.31 13.27 10.50
N LYS A 354 -8.07 13.38 9.19
CA LYS A 354 -8.07 14.65 8.42
C LYS A 354 -9.29 14.82 7.51
N GLY A 355 -10.47 14.41 7.99
CA GLY A 355 -11.64 14.22 7.13
C GLY A 355 -11.46 13.00 6.22
N ALA A 356 -12.49 12.17 6.11
CA ALA A 356 -12.38 10.98 5.26
C ALA A 356 -12.42 11.40 3.78
N MET A 357 -11.40 11.01 3.02
CA MET A 357 -11.40 11.15 1.56
C MET A 357 -12.60 10.41 0.96
N PRO A 358 -13.34 10.96 -0.03
CA PRO A 358 -14.53 10.32 -0.59
C PRO A 358 -14.18 9.19 -1.59
N LEU A 359 -13.31 8.26 -1.21
CA LEU A 359 -12.73 7.23 -2.09
C LEU A 359 -13.78 6.32 -2.73
N ARG A 360 -14.76 5.87 -1.95
CA ARG A 360 -15.88 5.06 -2.44
C ARG A 360 -16.72 5.82 -3.45
N GLU A 361 -17.13 7.05 -3.11
CA GLU A 361 -17.95 7.88 -4.00
C GLU A 361 -17.23 8.18 -5.32
N VAL A 362 -15.93 8.50 -5.25
CA VAL A 362 -15.08 8.70 -6.44
C VAL A 362 -14.97 7.42 -7.28
N HIS A 363 -14.75 6.26 -6.64
CA HIS A 363 -14.69 4.98 -7.31
C HIS A 363 -16.02 4.59 -7.99
N GLU A 364 -17.15 4.70 -7.27
CA GLU A 364 -18.48 4.38 -7.77
C GLU A 364 -18.91 5.29 -8.92
N ALA A 365 -18.42 6.53 -8.96
CA ALA A 365 -18.60 7.42 -10.10
C ALA A 365 -17.82 6.95 -11.36
N GLY A 366 -16.88 6.02 -11.21
CA GLY A 366 -16.11 5.40 -12.30
C GLY A 366 -14.70 5.97 -12.49
N VAL A 367 -14.19 6.73 -11.52
CA VAL A 367 -12.77 7.13 -11.50
C VAL A 367 -11.93 5.96 -11.00
N ASN A 368 -10.77 5.74 -11.63
CA ASN A 368 -9.82 4.75 -11.14
C ASN A 368 -9.24 5.23 -9.79
N VAL A 369 -9.35 4.40 -8.75
CA VAL A 369 -8.82 4.70 -7.42
C VAL A 369 -7.75 3.68 -7.09
N ILE A 370 -6.56 4.15 -6.70
CA ILE A 370 -5.45 3.30 -6.27
C ILE A 370 -5.02 3.68 -4.85
N CYS A 371 -4.57 2.69 -4.09
CA CYS A 371 -4.08 2.90 -2.74
C CYS A 371 -2.58 2.62 -2.65
N GLY A 372 -1.93 3.25 -1.69
CA GLY A 372 -0.55 2.96 -1.37
C GLY A 372 -0.21 3.24 0.08
N THR A 373 0.96 2.76 0.49
CA THR A 373 1.44 2.95 1.86
C THR A 373 1.93 4.39 2.11
N ASP A 374 2.36 5.07 1.05
CA ASP A 374 3.09 6.35 1.09
C ASP A 374 4.46 6.17 1.76
N SER A 375 4.74 6.90 2.84
CA SER A 375 5.94 6.72 3.65
C SER A 375 5.94 5.42 4.46
N VAL A 376 7.11 4.81 4.58
CA VAL A 376 7.36 3.65 5.44
C VAL A 376 8.45 4.03 6.42
N MET A 377 8.06 4.35 7.66
CA MET A 377 8.99 4.69 8.75
C MET A 377 10.11 5.64 8.28
N ASP A 378 9.77 6.89 8.02
CA ASP A 378 10.72 7.93 7.63
C ASP A 378 10.45 9.23 8.40
N TRP A 379 11.14 10.31 8.03
CA TRP A 379 10.92 11.60 8.68
C TRP A 379 9.62 12.30 8.23
N TRP A 380 8.92 11.82 7.21
CA TRP A 380 7.59 12.30 6.82
C TRP A 380 6.49 11.62 7.64
N ASN A 381 6.62 10.32 7.90
CA ASN A 381 5.67 9.54 8.67
C ASN A 381 6.35 8.41 9.47
N SER A 382 6.03 8.32 10.77
CA SER A 382 6.54 7.24 11.64
C SER A 382 5.84 5.90 11.38
N PHE A 383 4.67 5.93 10.75
CA PHE A 383 3.89 4.74 10.40
C PHE A 383 4.34 4.17 9.04
N GLY A 384 3.62 3.14 8.59
CA GLY A 384 3.85 2.46 7.31
C GLY A 384 4.41 1.06 7.54
N ASN A 385 3.62 0.05 7.17
CA ASN A 385 3.94 -1.36 7.36
C ASN A 385 3.87 -2.17 6.05
N CYS A 386 3.67 -1.48 4.91
CA CYS A 386 3.44 -2.04 3.58
C CYS A 386 2.19 -2.95 3.45
N ASP A 387 1.27 -2.90 4.42
CA ASP A 387 0.04 -3.70 4.39
C ASP A 387 -1.10 -2.94 3.68
N ILE A 388 -1.27 -3.18 2.38
CA ILE A 388 -2.37 -2.57 1.62
C ILE A 388 -3.74 -3.19 1.95
N LEU A 389 -3.80 -4.40 2.51
CA LEU A 389 -5.07 -4.93 3.02
C LEU A 389 -5.54 -4.11 4.24
N GLN A 390 -4.61 -3.58 5.03
CA GLN A 390 -4.95 -2.60 6.07
C GLN A 390 -5.60 -1.35 5.48
N LYS A 391 -5.12 -0.85 4.32
CA LYS A 391 -5.75 0.28 3.63
C LYS A 391 -7.17 -0.05 3.16
N ALA A 392 -7.38 -1.23 2.59
CA ALA A 392 -8.72 -1.72 2.26
C ALA A 392 -9.63 -1.79 3.49
N GLN A 393 -9.13 -2.29 4.64
CA GLN A 393 -9.87 -2.34 5.89
C GLN A 393 -10.21 -0.94 6.42
N GLU A 394 -9.27 0.00 6.39
CA GLU A 394 -9.48 1.38 6.81
C GLU A 394 -10.59 2.03 5.99
N ILE A 395 -10.58 1.86 4.67
CA ILE A 395 -11.64 2.36 3.79
C ILE A 395 -12.97 1.68 4.10
N ALA A 396 -12.98 0.35 4.29
CA ALA A 396 -14.19 -0.39 4.64
C ALA A 396 -14.85 0.18 5.91
N ARG A 397 -14.05 0.41 6.96
CA ARG A 397 -14.53 0.95 8.24
C ARG A 397 -15.04 2.38 8.14
N LEU A 398 -14.49 3.17 7.21
CA LEU A 398 -14.85 4.57 7.04
C LEU A 398 -16.06 4.76 6.11
N GLN A 399 -16.25 3.89 5.11
CA GLN A 399 -17.10 4.20 3.94
C GLN A 399 -18.01 3.05 3.51
N TYR A 400 -17.90 1.87 4.13
CA TYR A 400 -18.71 0.70 3.81
C TYR A 400 -19.54 0.28 5.01
N ALA A 401 -20.69 -0.36 4.74
CA ALA A 401 -21.41 -1.02 5.81
C ALA A 401 -20.66 -2.28 6.24
N SER A 402 -20.75 -2.66 7.52
CA SER A 402 -20.08 -3.84 8.06
C SER A 402 -20.81 -5.15 7.71
N THR A 403 -21.16 -5.35 6.43
CA THR A 403 -21.81 -6.57 5.92
C THR A 403 -20.84 -7.41 5.10
N GLU A 404 -21.14 -8.70 4.94
CA GLU A 404 -20.32 -9.64 4.16
C GLU A 404 -20.02 -9.09 2.75
N TYR A 405 -21.06 -8.65 2.04
CA TYR A 405 -20.93 -8.13 0.68
C TYR A 405 -20.04 -6.88 0.66
N GLU A 406 -20.37 -5.87 1.47
CA GLU A 406 -19.72 -4.56 1.46
C GLU A 406 -18.24 -4.65 1.83
N ILE A 407 -17.89 -5.43 2.85
CA ILE A 407 -16.49 -5.65 3.24
C ILE A 407 -15.73 -6.41 2.14
N SER A 408 -16.37 -7.40 1.48
CA SER A 408 -15.72 -8.12 0.37
C SER A 408 -15.36 -7.20 -0.80
N ARG A 409 -16.17 -6.16 -1.08
CA ARG A 409 -15.91 -5.19 -2.16
C ARG A 409 -14.70 -4.32 -1.85
N ALA A 410 -14.49 -3.97 -0.58
CA ALA A 410 -13.34 -3.16 -0.17
C ALA A 410 -11.99 -3.85 -0.44
N LEU A 411 -11.94 -5.18 -0.61
CA LEU A 411 -10.74 -5.89 -1.09
C LEU A 411 -10.17 -5.27 -2.37
N GLY A 412 -11.03 -4.73 -3.24
CA GLY A 412 -10.64 -4.12 -4.51
C GLY A 412 -9.57 -3.03 -4.37
N TYR A 413 -9.57 -2.27 -3.26
CA TYR A 413 -8.55 -1.25 -3.01
C TYR A 413 -7.14 -1.84 -2.83
N ALA A 414 -7.02 -3.11 -2.42
CA ALA A 414 -5.75 -3.79 -2.30
C ALA A 414 -5.32 -4.56 -3.55
N THR A 415 -6.26 -4.97 -4.39
CA THR A 415 -6.01 -5.86 -5.53
C THR A 415 -6.12 -5.16 -6.89
N GLY A 416 -6.42 -3.85 -6.91
CA GLY A 416 -6.74 -3.12 -8.14
C GLY A 416 -8.06 -3.56 -8.74
N PHE A 417 -9.05 -3.82 -7.87
CA PHE A 417 -10.41 -4.26 -8.20
C PHE A 417 -10.51 -5.60 -8.94
N VAL A 418 -9.48 -6.43 -8.84
CA VAL A 418 -9.62 -7.87 -9.09
C VAL A 418 -10.21 -8.50 -7.84
N THR A 419 -11.46 -8.97 -7.91
CA THR A 419 -12.15 -9.64 -6.80
C THR A 419 -12.47 -11.09 -7.19
N PRO A 420 -12.51 -12.04 -6.23
CA PRO A 420 -12.89 -13.42 -6.56
C PRO A 420 -14.30 -13.54 -7.14
N LEU A 421 -15.24 -12.77 -6.60
CA LEU A 421 -16.65 -12.73 -7.02
C LEU A 421 -17.02 -11.37 -7.64
N ASP A 422 -17.88 -11.38 -8.66
CA ASP A 422 -18.58 -10.17 -9.15
C ASP A 422 -19.71 -9.75 -8.19
N ASP A 423 -20.41 -8.66 -8.51
CA ASP A 423 -21.51 -8.14 -7.67
C ASP A 423 -22.74 -9.05 -7.61
N LYS A 424 -22.83 -10.02 -8.53
CA LYS A 424 -23.88 -11.05 -8.55
C LYS A 424 -23.45 -12.33 -7.83
N GLY A 425 -22.24 -12.36 -7.26
CA GLY A 425 -21.69 -13.54 -6.61
C GLY A 425 -21.23 -14.63 -7.57
N GLN A 426 -20.98 -14.32 -8.84
CA GLN A 426 -20.35 -15.26 -9.77
C GLN A 426 -18.84 -15.22 -9.60
N GLN A 427 -18.21 -16.40 -9.57
CA GLN A 427 -16.75 -16.49 -9.52
C GLN A 427 -16.15 -15.96 -10.83
N VAL A 428 -15.37 -14.89 -10.72
CA VAL A 428 -14.68 -14.25 -11.85
C VAL A 428 -13.17 -14.35 -11.74
N TRP A 429 -12.63 -14.73 -10.57
CA TRP A 429 -11.22 -15.00 -10.33
C TRP A 429 -11.03 -16.11 -9.27
N PRO A 430 -9.99 -16.97 -9.35
CA PRO A 430 -9.10 -17.12 -10.50
C PRO A 430 -9.77 -17.90 -11.65
N LYS A 431 -9.24 -17.74 -12.86
CA LYS A 431 -9.58 -18.51 -14.07
C LYS A 431 -8.33 -19.19 -14.63
N ALA A 432 -8.54 -20.26 -15.39
CA ALA A 432 -7.47 -20.84 -16.19
C ALA A 432 -6.90 -19.78 -17.17
N GLY A 433 -5.58 -19.66 -17.22
CA GLY A 433 -4.85 -18.64 -17.98
C GLY A 433 -4.53 -17.35 -17.20
N ASP A 434 -5.14 -17.14 -16.02
CA ASP A 434 -4.79 -16.01 -15.17
C ASP A 434 -3.33 -16.11 -14.71
N GLU A 435 -2.71 -14.95 -14.47
CA GLU A 435 -1.38 -14.92 -13.85
C GLU A 435 -1.41 -15.56 -12.45
N ALA A 436 -0.43 -16.41 -12.17
CA ALA A 436 -0.27 -17.07 -10.87
C ALA A 436 0.40 -16.14 -9.84
N SER A 437 -0.14 -14.93 -9.68
CA SER A 437 0.25 -13.96 -8.64
C SER A 437 -0.87 -13.82 -7.63
N PHE A 438 -0.67 -14.36 -6.43
CA PHE A 438 -1.72 -14.50 -5.40
C PHE A 438 -1.16 -14.65 -4.00
N ASN A 439 -2.03 -14.52 -3.01
CA ASN A 439 -1.78 -14.69 -1.60
C ASN A 439 -2.52 -15.91 -1.08
N LEU A 440 -1.89 -16.72 -0.22
CA LEU A 440 -2.56 -17.72 0.60
C LEU A 440 -2.56 -17.27 2.06
N LEU A 441 -3.74 -17.24 2.68
CA LEU A 441 -3.93 -16.74 4.04
C LEU A 441 -5.02 -17.51 4.81
N PRO A 442 -4.97 -17.52 6.17
CA PRO A 442 -5.93 -18.24 7.00
C PRO A 442 -7.22 -17.41 7.18
N ALA A 443 -8.08 -17.42 6.17
CA ALA A 443 -9.43 -16.87 6.24
C ALA A 443 -10.43 -17.79 5.53
N SER A 444 -11.71 -17.64 5.86
CA SER A 444 -12.81 -18.35 5.21
C SER A 444 -13.34 -17.64 3.96
N CYS A 445 -13.18 -16.32 3.87
CA CYS A 445 -13.56 -15.47 2.72
C CYS A 445 -12.82 -14.11 2.76
N SER A 446 -12.99 -13.33 1.69
CA SER A 446 -12.42 -12.00 1.46
C SER A 446 -12.92 -11.00 2.50
N ALA A 447 -14.20 -11.08 2.87
CA ALA A 447 -14.76 -10.22 3.91
C ALA A 447 -14.05 -10.43 5.25
N GLU A 448 -13.83 -11.69 5.65
CA GLU A 448 -13.04 -12.01 6.84
C GLU A 448 -11.59 -11.54 6.72
N ALA A 449 -10.95 -11.75 5.56
CA ALA A 449 -9.57 -11.35 5.34
C ALA A 449 -9.38 -9.83 5.52
N VAL A 450 -10.25 -9.02 4.89
CA VAL A 450 -10.26 -7.56 5.06
C VAL A 450 -10.56 -7.18 6.51
N ALA A 451 -11.56 -7.82 7.14
CA ALA A 451 -11.95 -7.49 8.50
C ALA A 451 -10.86 -7.80 9.54
N ARG A 452 -10.11 -8.90 9.38
CA ARG A 452 -9.20 -9.43 10.41
C ARG A 452 -7.70 -9.22 10.14
N LEU A 453 -7.31 -8.87 8.91
CA LEU A 453 -5.91 -8.69 8.51
C LEU A 453 -5.01 -9.89 8.87
N PRO A 454 -5.34 -11.11 8.41
CA PRO A 454 -4.53 -12.29 8.72
C PRO A 454 -3.14 -12.20 8.08
N ALA A 455 -2.18 -12.95 8.62
CA ALA A 455 -0.86 -13.10 8.04
C ALA A 455 -0.93 -13.76 6.64
N ARG A 456 -0.03 -13.37 5.74
CA ARG A 456 0.08 -13.93 4.38
C ARG A 456 1.07 -15.07 4.43
N ASN A 457 0.57 -16.27 4.73
CA ASN A 457 1.40 -17.45 4.98
C ASN A 457 2.22 -17.87 3.76
N ALA A 458 1.74 -17.59 2.55
CA ALA A 458 2.49 -17.76 1.31
C ALA A 458 2.07 -16.71 0.28
N VAL A 459 3.05 -16.18 -0.47
CA VAL A 459 2.84 -15.14 -1.48
C VAL A 459 3.53 -15.55 -2.76
N PHE A 460 2.81 -15.46 -3.87
CA PHE A 460 3.25 -15.90 -5.18
C PHE A 460 3.29 -14.72 -6.15
N HIS A 461 4.33 -14.69 -6.98
CA HIS A 461 4.46 -13.80 -8.14
C HIS A 461 4.74 -14.65 -9.38
N LYS A 462 3.83 -14.65 -10.35
CA LYS A 462 3.98 -15.40 -11.61
C LYS A 462 4.41 -16.86 -11.37
N GLY A 463 3.71 -17.54 -10.46
CA GLY A 463 3.94 -18.95 -10.10
C GLY A 463 5.19 -19.20 -9.24
N ARG A 464 5.98 -18.17 -8.93
CA ARG A 464 7.11 -18.28 -8.02
C ARG A 464 6.67 -17.90 -6.61
N LEU A 465 7.00 -18.72 -5.63
CA LEU A 465 6.87 -18.35 -4.23
C LEU A 465 7.89 -17.24 -3.89
N VAL A 466 7.43 -16.13 -3.31
CA VAL A 466 8.26 -14.95 -2.96
C VAL A 466 8.27 -14.65 -1.46
N HIS A 467 7.34 -15.23 -0.70
CA HIS A 467 7.32 -15.20 0.77
C HIS A 467 6.64 -16.45 1.31
N GLY A 468 7.08 -16.93 2.47
CA GLY A 468 6.47 -18.06 3.16
C GLY A 468 6.89 -19.43 2.63
N ALA A 469 6.04 -20.43 2.84
CA ALA A 469 6.25 -21.81 2.44
C ALA A 469 4.92 -22.53 2.20
N VAL A 470 4.94 -23.60 1.39
CA VAL A 470 3.82 -24.53 1.21
C VAL A 470 4.34 -25.96 1.42
N PRO A 471 3.80 -26.73 2.39
CA PRO A 471 4.26 -28.09 2.64
C PRO A 471 4.00 -28.99 1.43
N ALA A 472 4.84 -30.02 1.26
CA ALA A 472 4.52 -31.11 0.33
C ALA A 472 3.27 -31.86 0.81
N ALA A 473 2.43 -32.29 -0.13
CA ALA A 473 1.15 -32.97 0.15
C ALA A 473 1.30 -34.45 0.51
#